data_AF-A0A2S8WVR1-F1
#
_entry.id   AF-A0A2S8WVR1-F1
#
_cell.length_a   1.000
_cell.length_b   1.000
_cell.length_c   1.000
_cell.angle_alpha   90.00
_cell.angle_beta   90.00
_cell.angle_gamma   90.00
#
_symmetry.space_group_name_H-M   'P 1'
#
loop_
_entity.id
_entity.type
_entity.pdbx_description
1 polymer ?
#
loop_
_entity_poly.entity_id
_entity_poly.type
_entity_poly.pdbx_seq_one_letter_code
_entity_poly.pdbx_strand_id
1 'polypeptide(L)'
;MSRCTLLLITTGESGRKAMSEGMLLAERYVDGLPVDLAITDSVPFAVAPAQRIQQRISYPIQLDDASEAATAVGPLQAIWDGKKWLTPGFCPPKPLDDNGATSWQWAHYNAVLQAPEDALMLLWDIFVVPMNQHMAA
;
A
#
# COMPACT_ATOMS: atom_id res chain seq x y z
N MET A 1 -14.16 -8.08 -11.16
CA MET A 1 -13.67 -7.86 -9.80
C MET A 1 -12.15 -7.77 -9.88
N SER A 2 -11.58 -6.66 -9.40
CA SER A 2 -10.15 -6.41 -9.42
C SER A 2 -9.63 -6.35 -8.00
N ARG A 3 -8.47 -6.96 -7.75
CA ARG A 3 -7.81 -6.91 -6.45
C ARG A 3 -6.85 -5.73 -6.40
N CYS A 4 -6.94 -4.92 -5.37
CA CYS A 4 -5.97 -3.87 -5.05
C CYS A 4 -5.35 -4.16 -3.69
N THR A 5 -4.02 -4.15 -3.62
CA THR A 5 -3.26 -4.35 -2.40
C THR A 5 -2.78 -3.00 -1.88
N LEU A 6 -3.06 -2.74 -0.61
CA LEU A 6 -2.65 -1.56 0.14
C LEU A 6 -1.56 -1.95 1.12
N LEU A 7 -0.55 -1.08 1.29
CA LEU A 7 0.39 -1.15 2.41
C LEU A 7 -0.01 -0.11 3.45
N LEU A 8 -0.32 -0.54 4.67
CA LEU A 8 -0.75 0.33 5.75
C LEU A 8 0.32 0.36 6.85
N ILE A 9 0.92 1.53 7.08
CA ILE A 9 1.87 1.75 8.17
C ILE A 9 1.09 2.39 9.34
N THR A 10 0.91 1.62 10.41
CA THR A 10 0.08 2.00 11.57
C THR A 10 0.93 2.27 12.81
N THR A 11 0.41 3.07 13.74
CA THR A 11 1.13 3.49 14.97
C THR A 11 0.87 2.58 16.17
N GLY A 12 0.64 1.29 15.92
CA GLY A 12 0.08 0.38 16.90
C GLY A 12 1.09 -0.31 17.83
N GLU A 13 1.05 0.02 19.13
CA GLU A 13 1.71 -0.73 20.22
C GLU A 13 1.26 -2.21 20.32
N SER A 14 0.16 -2.59 19.67
CA SER A 14 -0.34 -3.97 19.63
C SER A 14 -1.01 -4.34 18.31
N GLY A 15 -0.94 -5.63 17.95
CA GLY A 15 -1.53 -6.17 16.72
C GLY A 15 -3.02 -5.92 16.57
N ARG A 16 -3.81 -5.99 17.66
CA ARG A 16 -5.26 -5.73 17.60
C ARG A 16 -5.57 -4.29 17.22
N LYS A 17 -4.85 -3.32 17.79
CA LYS A 17 -5.06 -1.91 17.49
C LYS A 17 -4.69 -1.59 16.04
N ALA A 18 -3.55 -2.11 15.57
CA ALA A 18 -3.13 -1.98 14.18
C ALA A 18 -4.13 -2.60 13.20
N MET A 19 -4.73 -3.74 13.54
CA MET A 19 -5.79 -4.36 12.75
C MET A 19 -7.05 -3.48 12.65
N SER A 20 -7.51 -2.91 13.76
CA SER A 20 -8.66 -2.00 13.77
C SER A 20 -8.38 -0.69 13.01
N GLU A 21 -7.18 -0.13 13.16
CA GLU A 21 -6.74 1.05 12.40
C GLU A 21 -6.63 0.73 10.90
N GLY A 22 -6.05 -0.42 10.55
CA GLY A 22 -5.93 -0.88 9.17
C GLY A 22 -7.29 -1.05 8.49
N MET A 23 -8.28 -1.60 9.19
CA MET A 23 -9.65 -1.72 8.68
C MET A 23 -10.26 -0.35 8.37
N LEU A 24 -10.14 0.60 9.32
CA LEU A 24 -10.64 1.96 9.12
C LEU A 24 -9.93 2.67 7.97
N LEU A 25 -8.62 2.47 7.81
CA LEU A 25 -7.85 3.03 6.70
C LEU A 25 -8.28 2.43 5.36
N ALA A 26 -8.47 1.11 5.29
CA ALA A 26 -8.94 0.43 4.08
C ALA A 26 -10.35 0.91 3.68
N GLU A 27 -11.25 1.12 4.64
CA GLU A 27 -12.57 1.72 4.38
C GLU A 27 -12.45 3.17 3.89
N ARG A 28 -11.60 3.99 4.51
CA ARG A 28 -11.38 5.38 4.09
C ARG A 28 -10.67 5.51 2.75
N TYR A 29 -10.00 4.47 2.28
CA TYR A 29 -9.43 4.48 0.93
C TYR A 29 -10.53 4.57 -0.15
N VAL A 30 -11.76 4.13 0.15
CA VAL A 30 -12.94 4.31 -0.73
C VAL A 30 -13.13 5.77 -1.12
N ASP A 31 -12.93 6.70 -0.18
CA ASP A 31 -13.11 8.13 -0.44
C ASP A 31 -12.13 8.67 -1.49
N GLY A 32 -11.02 7.96 -1.72
CA GLY A 32 -10.03 8.28 -2.75
C GLY A 32 -10.18 7.48 -4.05
N LEU A 33 -11.11 6.52 -4.12
CA LEU A 33 -11.38 5.76 -5.34
C LEU A 33 -12.15 6.61 -6.36
N PRO A 34 -11.97 6.33 -7.66
CA PRO A 34 -12.89 6.78 -8.69
C PRO A 34 -14.36 6.46 -8.34
N VAL A 35 -15.26 7.42 -8.59
CA VAL A 35 -16.70 7.36 -8.21
C VAL A 35 -17.42 6.15 -8.82
N ASP A 36 -16.88 5.58 -9.89
CA ASP A 36 -17.41 4.43 -10.59
C ASP A 36 -16.94 3.07 -10.03
N LEU A 37 -16.21 3.04 -8.90
CA LEU A 37 -15.79 1.82 -8.23
C LEU A 37 -16.43 1.66 -6.86
N ALA A 38 -16.76 0.42 -6.50
CA ALA A 38 -17.23 0.02 -5.18
C ALA A 38 -16.32 -1.07 -4.61
N ILE A 39 -16.00 -1.01 -3.32
CA ILE A 39 -15.35 -2.11 -2.60
C ILE A 39 -16.43 -3.14 -2.24
N THR A 40 -16.22 -4.39 -2.66
CA THR A 40 -17.10 -5.52 -2.33
C THR A 40 -16.59 -6.34 -1.16
N ASP A 41 -15.28 -6.39 -0.96
CA ASP A 41 -14.64 -7.14 0.13
C ASP A 41 -13.30 -6.50 0.49
N SER A 42 -12.87 -6.70 1.74
CA SER A 42 -11.73 -6.02 2.35
C SER A 42 -11.12 -6.93 3.42
N VAL A 43 -9.93 -7.45 3.16
CA VAL A 43 -9.29 -8.46 4.01
C VAL A 43 -7.82 -8.15 4.29
N PRO A 44 -7.37 -8.29 5.55
CA PRO A 44 -5.94 -8.28 5.85
C PRO A 44 -5.28 -9.54 5.27
N PHE A 45 -4.18 -9.35 4.55
CA PHE A 45 -3.42 -10.43 3.95
C PHE A 45 -2.17 -10.78 4.76
N ALA A 46 -1.47 -9.78 5.30
CA ALA A 46 -0.27 -9.98 6.10
C ALA A 46 -0.05 -8.87 7.12
N VAL A 47 0.63 -9.18 8.21
CA VAL A 47 1.06 -8.21 9.23
C VAL A 47 2.47 -8.51 9.71
N ALA A 48 3.28 -7.47 9.87
CA ALA A 48 4.62 -7.60 10.43
C ALA A 48 5.09 -6.31 11.13
N PRO A 49 5.97 -6.41 12.14
CA PRO A 49 6.67 -5.25 12.68
C PRO A 49 7.51 -4.55 11.62
N ALA A 50 7.47 -3.22 11.59
CA ALA A 50 8.23 -2.39 10.67
C ALA A 50 9.72 -2.72 10.70
N GLN A 51 10.30 -2.84 11.91
CA GLN A 51 11.70 -3.19 12.12
C GLN A 51 12.12 -4.47 11.38
N ARG A 52 11.27 -5.50 11.37
CA ARG A 52 11.56 -6.77 10.69
C ARG A 52 11.57 -6.62 9.17
N ILE A 53 10.71 -5.76 8.64
CA ILE A 53 10.64 -5.50 7.19
C ILE A 53 11.80 -4.61 6.76
N GLN A 54 12.14 -3.58 7.55
CA GLN A 54 13.28 -2.69 7.31
C GLN A 54 14.62 -3.44 7.25
N GLN A 55 14.80 -4.48 8.06
CA GLN A 55 16.00 -5.32 8.01
C GLN A 55 16.12 -6.17 6.74
N ARG A 56 15.02 -6.34 5.99
CA ARG A 56 14.94 -7.23 4.82
C ARG A 56 14.69 -6.47 3.52
N ILE A 57 14.31 -5.20 3.60
CA ILE A 57 14.05 -4.42 2.40
C ILE A 57 15.35 -4.19 1.65
N SER A 58 15.30 -4.41 0.34
CA SER A 58 16.43 -4.21 -0.55
C SER A 58 16.32 -2.86 -1.23
N TYR A 59 17.47 -2.29 -1.56
CA TYR A 59 17.54 -1.08 -2.36
C TYR A 59 16.76 -1.27 -3.68
N PRO A 60 15.96 -0.27 -4.13
CA PRO A 60 15.17 -0.41 -5.35
C PRO A 60 16.06 -0.70 -6.55
N ILE A 61 15.58 -1.54 -7.47
CA ILE A 61 16.18 -1.80 -8.78
C ILE A 61 15.06 -1.83 -9.82
N GLN A 62 15.41 -1.67 -11.10
CA GLN A 62 14.47 -1.90 -12.18
C GLN A 62 13.88 -3.32 -12.08
N LEU A 63 12.56 -3.42 -12.22
CA LEU A 63 11.85 -4.70 -12.31
C LEU A 63 11.41 -4.96 -13.76
N ASP A 64 11.26 -6.24 -14.11
CA ASP A 64 10.71 -6.64 -15.41
C ASP A 64 9.20 -6.36 -15.52
N ASP A 65 8.53 -6.21 -14.37
CA ASP A 65 7.12 -5.82 -14.32
C ASP A 65 6.96 -4.34 -14.67
N ALA A 66 6.35 -4.09 -15.83
CA ALA A 66 6.08 -2.75 -16.35
C ALA A 66 4.84 -2.09 -15.73
N SER A 67 4.13 -2.76 -14.81
CA SER A 67 2.98 -2.20 -14.11
C SER A 67 3.40 -0.98 -13.27
N GLU A 68 2.59 0.09 -13.32
CA GLU A 68 2.80 1.26 -12.47
C GLU A 68 2.76 0.92 -10.97
N ALA A 69 2.03 -0.14 -10.60
CA ALA A 69 1.92 -0.61 -9.23
C ALA A 69 3.09 -1.49 -8.78
N ALA A 70 4.03 -1.83 -9.67
CA ALA A 70 5.09 -2.80 -9.38
C ALA A 70 6.02 -2.35 -8.25
N THR A 71 6.23 -3.23 -7.27
CA THR A 71 7.22 -3.07 -6.21
C THR A 71 7.98 -4.38 -5.98
N ALA A 72 9.08 -4.34 -5.22
CA ALA A 72 9.88 -5.52 -4.91
C ALA A 72 9.12 -6.63 -4.14
N VAL A 73 7.98 -6.30 -3.54
CA VAL A 73 7.12 -7.25 -2.80
C VAL A 73 5.86 -7.64 -3.58
N GLY A 74 5.80 -7.29 -4.86
CA GLY A 74 4.63 -7.44 -5.72
C GLY A 74 3.89 -6.11 -5.94
N PRO A 75 2.77 -6.13 -6.67
CA PRO A 75 2.03 -4.91 -6.99
C PRO A 75 1.36 -4.31 -5.75
N LEU A 76 1.57 -3.01 -5.52
CA LEU A 76 0.90 -2.21 -4.49
C LEU A 76 0.21 -1.02 -5.16
N GLN A 77 -1.10 -0.86 -4.93
CA GLN A 77 -1.90 0.21 -5.51
C GLN A 77 -1.85 1.50 -4.68
N ALA A 78 -1.65 1.38 -3.37
CA ALA A 78 -1.47 2.53 -2.50
C ALA A 78 -0.69 2.20 -1.23
N ILE A 79 -0.12 3.23 -0.63
CA ILE A 79 0.59 3.15 0.65
C ILE A 79 0.02 4.25 1.56
N TRP A 80 -0.39 3.87 2.77
CA TRP A 80 -0.59 4.83 3.86
C TRP A 80 0.72 4.94 4.65
N ASP A 81 1.37 6.10 4.58
CA ASP A 81 2.68 6.33 5.21
C ASP A 81 2.60 6.78 6.69
N GLY A 82 1.41 6.70 7.29
CA GLY A 82 1.10 7.23 8.62
C GLY A 82 0.59 8.67 8.62
N LYS A 83 0.65 9.37 7.48
CA LYS A 83 0.19 10.78 7.36
C LYS A 83 -0.72 10.99 6.16
N LYS A 84 -0.43 10.34 5.04
CA LYS A 84 -1.16 10.50 3.78
C LYS A 84 -1.11 9.23 2.94
N TRP A 85 -2.00 9.20 1.96
CA TRP A 85 -1.97 8.21 0.89
C TRP A 85 -0.95 8.58 -0.17
N LEU A 86 -0.14 7.61 -0.56
CA LEU A 86 0.71 7.62 -1.74
C LEU A 86 0.13 6.65 -2.77
N THR A 87 0.20 7.00 -4.04
CA THR A 87 -0.18 6.14 -5.17
C THR A 87 0.88 6.26 -6.28
N PRO A 88 0.93 5.34 -7.25
CA PRO A 88 1.88 5.44 -8.37
C PRO A 88 1.84 6.80 -9.08
N GLY A 89 0.64 7.35 -9.31
CA GLY A 89 0.45 8.67 -9.91
C GLY A 89 0.66 9.86 -8.97
N PHE A 90 0.71 9.64 -7.66
CA PHE A 90 0.89 10.68 -6.65
C PHE A 90 1.89 10.23 -5.58
N CYS A 91 3.16 10.13 -5.98
CA CYS A 91 4.27 9.77 -5.11
C CYS A 91 5.45 10.75 -5.28
N PRO A 92 6.36 10.83 -4.28
CA PRO A 92 7.57 11.62 -4.42
C PRO A 92 8.42 11.16 -5.62
N PRO A 93 9.17 12.06 -6.27
CA PRO A 93 10.06 11.68 -7.36
C PRO A 93 11.19 10.76 -6.89
N LYS A 94 11.69 9.90 -7.79
CA LYS A 94 12.91 9.12 -7.55
C LYS A 94 14.13 10.04 -7.30
N PRO A 95 15.16 9.57 -6.58
CA PRO A 95 16.45 10.26 -6.46
C PRO A 95 17.09 10.56 -7.83
N LEU A 96 18.02 11.52 -7.83
CA LEU A 96 18.74 11.93 -9.06
C LEU A 96 19.61 10.81 -9.63
N ASP A 97 20.19 9.97 -8.75
CA ASP A 97 21.01 8.84 -9.17
C ASP A 97 20.11 7.73 -9.73
N ASP A 98 20.20 7.50 -11.03
CA ASP A 98 19.33 6.57 -11.73
C ASP A 98 19.86 5.13 -11.66
N ASN A 99 19.11 4.26 -10.97
CA ASN A 99 19.30 2.82 -10.91
C ASN A 99 18.24 2.05 -11.71
N GLY A 100 17.48 2.75 -12.56
CA GLY A 100 16.39 2.20 -13.36
C GLY A 100 15.09 1.95 -12.58
N ALA A 101 15.06 2.16 -11.26
CA ALA A 101 13.85 2.02 -10.47
C ALA A 101 12.90 3.21 -10.68
N THR A 102 11.59 2.94 -10.67
CA THR A 102 10.53 3.96 -10.79
C THR A 102 10.39 4.76 -9.50
N SER A 103 9.76 5.94 -9.60
CA SER A 103 9.39 6.75 -8.43
C SER A 103 8.52 5.97 -7.44
N TRP A 104 7.66 5.06 -7.92
CA TRP A 104 6.81 4.26 -7.05
C TRP A 104 7.58 3.22 -6.23
N GLN A 105 8.56 2.54 -6.86
CA GLN A 105 9.43 1.60 -6.15
C GLN A 105 10.25 2.31 -5.05
N TRP A 106 10.70 3.53 -5.34
CA TRP A 106 11.35 4.41 -4.38
C TRP A 106 10.42 4.88 -3.27
N ALA A 107 9.18 5.24 -3.59
CA ALA A 107 8.18 5.62 -2.60
C ALA A 107 7.89 4.47 -1.63
N HIS A 108 7.73 3.25 -2.13
CA HIS A 108 7.60 2.05 -1.29
C HIS A 108 8.81 1.85 -0.37
N TYR A 109 10.02 1.91 -0.94
CA TYR A 109 11.26 1.74 -0.17
C TYR A 109 11.39 2.78 0.95
N ASN A 110 11.15 4.04 0.62
CA ASN A 110 11.22 5.13 1.59
C ASN A 110 10.13 5.04 2.65
N ALA A 111 8.89 4.66 2.28
CA ALA A 111 7.81 4.48 3.23
C ALA A 111 8.16 3.38 4.26
N VAL A 112 8.73 2.26 3.81
CA VAL A 112 9.19 1.19 4.70
C VAL A 112 10.33 1.67 5.60
N LEU A 113 11.37 2.30 5.04
CA LEU A 113 12.51 2.75 5.82
C LEU A 113 12.18 3.86 6.82
N GLN A 114 11.24 4.74 6.51
CA GLN A 114 10.86 5.86 7.36
C GLN A 114 9.73 5.53 8.33
N ALA A 115 9.17 4.32 8.26
CA ALA A 115 8.17 3.87 9.22
C ALA A 115 8.75 3.92 10.66
N PRO A 116 7.96 4.35 11.65
CA PRO A 116 8.35 4.26 13.06
C PRO A 116 8.78 2.83 13.43
N GLU A 117 9.79 2.69 14.30
CA GLU A 117 10.32 1.37 14.67
C GLU A 117 9.27 0.47 15.34
N ASP A 118 8.34 1.09 16.08
CA ASP A 118 7.22 0.47 16.77
C ASP A 118 5.98 0.27 15.89
N ALA A 119 6.03 0.71 14.62
CA ALA A 119 4.91 0.57 13.71
C ALA A 119 4.67 -0.90 13.32
N LEU A 120 3.40 -1.19 13.04
CA LEU A 120 3.01 -2.41 12.36
C LEU A 120 2.65 -2.09 10.91
N MET A 121 3.24 -2.86 10.00
CA MET A 121 2.94 -2.82 8.57
C MET A 121 1.93 -3.90 8.24
N LEU A 122 0.84 -3.52 7.59
CA LEU A 122 -0.19 -4.44 7.12
C LEU A 122 -0.25 -4.42 5.60
N LEU A 123 -0.33 -5.59 4.98
CA LEU A 123 -0.83 -5.72 3.63
C LEU A 123 -2.32 -5.99 3.70
N TRP A 124 -3.08 -5.19 2.96
CA TRP A 124 -4.53 -5.24 2.97
C TRP A 124 -5.05 -5.34 1.55
N ASP A 125 -5.78 -6.41 1.25
CA ASP A 125 -6.39 -6.58 -0.06
C ASP A 125 -7.83 -6.04 -0.02
N ILE A 126 -8.14 -5.17 -0.97
CA ILE A 126 -9.51 -4.74 -1.26
C ILE A 126 -9.92 -5.27 -2.64
N PHE A 127 -11.17 -5.68 -2.75
CA PHE A 127 -11.74 -6.17 -4.00
C PHE A 127 -12.73 -5.14 -4.51
N VAL A 128 -12.49 -4.63 -5.72
CA VAL A 128 -13.31 -3.59 -6.33
C VAL A 128 -14.06 -4.11 -7.54
N VAL A 129 -15.27 -3.60 -7.74
CA VAL A 129 -16.07 -3.79 -8.95
C VAL A 129 -16.56 -2.43 -9.45
N PRO A 130 -16.82 -2.30 -10.77
CA PRO A 130 -17.59 -1.19 -11.29
C PRO A 130 -18.93 -1.02 -10.55
N MET A 131 -19.31 0.21 -10.22
CA MET A 131 -20.51 0.54 -9.44
C MET A 131 -21.80 -0.01 -10.07
N ASN A 132 -21.87 -0.03 -11.40
CA ASN A 132 -23.00 -0.59 -12.15
C ASN A 132 -23.16 -2.12 -11.94
N GLN A 133 -22.09 -2.83 -11.59
CA GLN A 133 -22.13 -4.26 -11.24
C GLN A 133 -22.50 -4.46 -9.77
N HIS A 134 -22.14 -3.51 -8.90
CA HIS A 134 -22.48 -3.56 -7.48
C HIS A 134 -23.99 -3.41 -7.23
N MET A 135 -24.66 -2.52 -7.98
CA MET A 135 -26.11 -2.29 -7.82
C MET A 135 -27.01 -3.42 -8.36
N ALA A 136 -26.45 -4.38 -9.08
CA ALA A 136 -27.20 -5.48 -9.70
C ALA A 136 -27.19 -6.78 -8.88
N ALA A 137 -26.47 -6.80 -7.75
CA ALA A 137 -26.32 -7.93 -6.82
C ALA A 137 -27.14 -7.70 -5.55
#